data_AF-M6RVS2-F1
#
_entry.id   AF-M6RVS2-F1
#
_cell.length_a   1.000
_cell.length_b   1.000
_cell.length_c   1.000
_cell.angle_alpha   90.00
_cell.angle_beta   90.00
_cell.angle_gamma   90.00
#
_symmetry.space_group_name_H-M   'P 1'
#
loop_
_entity.id
_entity.type
_entity.pdbx_description
1 polymer ?
#
loop_
_entity_poly.entity_id
_entity_poly.type
_entity_poly.pdbx_seq_one_letter_code
_entity_poly.pdbx_strand_id
1 'polypeptide(L)'
;MLKTSEKIFSETPSIITKEEGLKILNGVIPLTTCLDKAFQERNRYFENIVRIHILDNIKNGYCPEDCGYCAQRKNANSGVQEYPMKSEQEIYEDAVQAKKNGAYRFCMVTSGTGPNRLTT
;
A
#
# COMPACT_ATOMS: atom_id res chain seq x y z
N MET A 1 -8.62 14.56 12.39
CA MET A 1 -7.33 14.84 11.73
C MET A 1 -6.22 14.59 12.74
N LEU A 2 -5.32 13.64 12.47
CA LEU A 2 -4.11 13.44 13.29
C LEU A 2 -3.31 14.74 13.33
N LYS A 3 -2.89 15.17 14.53
CA LYS A 3 -2.11 16.40 14.68
C LYS A 3 -0.72 16.14 14.08
N THR A 4 -0.16 17.10 13.35
CA THR A 4 1.16 16.96 12.69
C THR A 4 2.27 16.56 13.67
N SER A 5 2.10 16.87 14.96
CA SER A 5 2.98 16.46 16.07
C SER A 5 3.02 14.95 16.36
N GLU A 6 2.11 14.16 15.79
CA GLU A 6 2.00 12.71 15.97
C GLU A 6 2.61 11.92 14.79
N LYS A 7 3.15 12.62 13.79
CA LYS A 7 3.77 11.99 12.62
C LYS A 7 5.19 11.54 12.97
N ILE A 8 5.42 10.23 12.89
CA ILE A 8 6.78 9.66 12.92
C ILE A 8 7.41 9.95 11.57
N PHE A 9 8.40 10.83 11.55
CA PHE A 9 9.23 11.06 10.37
C PHE A 9 10.35 10.03 10.32
N SER A 10 10.76 9.67 9.10
CA SER A 10 11.98 8.88 8.94
C SER A 10 13.17 9.64 9.53
N GLU A 11 13.94 8.99 10.39
CA GLU A 11 15.20 9.53 10.92
C GLU A 11 16.33 9.46 9.88
N THR A 12 16.12 8.72 8.78
CA THR A 12 17.09 8.65 7.69
C THR A 12 17.07 9.98 6.93
N PRO A 13 18.21 10.71 6.88
CA PRO A 13 18.29 11.97 6.16
C PRO A 13 17.95 11.77 4.68
N SER A 14 17.13 12.66 4.14
CA SER A 14 16.92 12.70 2.69
C SER A 14 18.22 13.05 1.98
N ILE A 15 18.56 12.28 0.95
CA ILE A 15 19.73 12.55 0.10
C ILE A 15 19.53 13.74 -0.85
N ILE A 16 18.30 14.22 -1.00
CA ILE A 16 17.96 15.42 -1.75
C ILE A 16 17.24 16.42 -0.85
N THR A 17 17.45 17.70 -1.12
CA THR A 17 16.72 18.80 -0.51
C THR A 17 15.28 18.88 -1.04
N LYS A 18 14.41 19.56 -0.30
CA LYS A 18 13.04 19.86 -0.75
C LYS A 18 13.03 20.62 -2.09
N GLU A 19 13.96 21.54 -2.29
CA GLU A 19 14.04 22.34 -3.51
C GLU A 19 14.41 21.47 -4.73
N GLU A 20 15.37 20.56 -4.56
CA GLU A 20 15.73 19.58 -5.60
C GLU A 20 14.57 18.65 -5.94
N GLY A 21 13.84 18.17 -4.91
CA GLY A 21 12.62 17.38 -5.12
C GLY A 21 11.56 18.13 -5.93
N LEU A 22 11.35 19.42 -5.63
CA LEU A 22 10.41 20.25 -6.39
C LEU A 22 10.86 20.49 -7.83
N LYS A 23 12.16 20.61 -8.11
CA LYS A 23 12.67 20.74 -9.48
C LYS A 23 12.36 19.49 -10.31
N ILE A 24 12.46 18.30 -9.71
CA ILE A 24 12.03 17.04 -10.36
C ILE A 24 10.54 17.07 -10.66
N LEU A 25 9.71 17.37 -9.65
CA LEU A 25 8.25 17.33 -9.78
C LEU A 25 7.69 18.39 -10.74
N ASN A 26 8.33 19.57 -10.82
CA ASN A 26 7.94 20.65 -11.71
C ASN A 26 8.54 20.50 -13.13
N GLY A 27 9.20 19.38 -13.43
CA GLY A 27 9.75 19.11 -14.76
C GLY A 27 10.94 20.01 -15.15
N VAL A 28 11.57 20.69 -14.18
CA VAL A 28 12.84 21.42 -14.42
C VAL A 28 13.93 20.44 -14.83
N ILE A 29 13.90 19.23 -14.26
CA ILE A 29 14.70 18.10 -14.73
C ILE A 29 13.88 17.33 -15.77
N PRO A 30 14.42 17.08 -16.98
CA PRO A 30 13.72 16.32 -18.00
C PRO A 30 13.28 14.94 -17.51
N LEU A 31 12.04 14.55 -17.82
CA LEU A 31 11.47 13.26 -17.41
C LEU A 31 12.36 12.07 -17.82
N THR A 32 12.94 12.11 -19.02
CA THR A 32 13.84 11.07 -19.53
C THR A 32 15.07 10.88 -18.64
N THR A 33 15.66 11.97 -18.15
CA THR A 33 16.77 11.94 -17.19
C THR A 33 16.34 11.30 -15.87
N CYS A 34 15.15 11.63 -15.38
CA CYS A 34 14.59 11.03 -14.17
C CYS A 34 14.36 9.51 -14.34
N LEU A 35 13.81 9.09 -15.48
CA LEU A 35 13.57 7.68 -15.79
C LEU A 35 14.87 6.88 -15.88
N ASP A 36 15.89 7.40 -16.56
CA ASP A 36 17.20 6.76 -16.68
C ASP A 36 17.86 6.59 -15.31
N LYS A 37 17.90 7.65 -14.49
CA LYS A 37 18.45 7.57 -13.13
C LYS A 37 17.70 6.57 -12.25
N ALA A 38 16.37 6.59 -12.29
CA ALA A 38 15.54 5.64 -11.54
C ALA A 38 15.80 4.19 -11.99
N PHE A 39 15.96 3.97 -13.30
CA PHE A 39 16.29 2.65 -13.86
C PHE A 39 17.65 2.15 -13.39
N GLN A 40 18.68 2.98 -13.40
CA GLN A 40 20.03 2.59 -12.97
C GLN A 40 20.05 2.10 -11.51
N GLU A 41 19.44 2.85 -10.59
CA GLU A 41 19.36 2.45 -9.18
C GLU A 41 18.52 1.19 -9.00
N ARG A 42 17.35 1.13 -9.65
CA ARG A 42 16.49 -0.06 -9.60
C ARG A 42 17.20 -1.30 -10.17
N ASN A 43 17.96 -1.17 -11.26
CA ASN A 43 18.71 -2.28 -11.86
C ASN A 43 19.88 -2.73 -10.99
N ARG A 44 20.58 -1.81 -10.33
CA ARG A 44 21.69 -2.10 -9.42
C ARG A 44 21.29 -3.04 -8.28
N TYR A 45 20.09 -2.87 -7.72
CA TYR A 45 19.64 -3.64 -6.55
C TYR A 45 18.67 -4.79 -6.89
N PHE A 46 17.94 -4.70 -8.01
CA PHE A 46 16.85 -5.62 -8.32
C PHE A 46 16.97 -6.31 -9.69
N GLU A 47 18.03 -6.04 -10.46
CA GLU A 47 18.28 -6.62 -11.80
C GLU A 47 17.04 -6.59 -12.69
N ASN A 48 16.78 -7.56 -13.55
CA ASN A 48 15.52 -7.60 -14.33
C ASN A 48 14.47 -8.50 -13.68
N ILE A 49 14.32 -8.42 -12.35
CA ILE A 49 13.40 -9.26 -11.57
C ILE A 49 12.16 -8.47 -11.16
N VAL A 50 10.98 -9.06 -11.36
CA VAL A 50 9.69 -8.57 -10.86
C VAL A 50 9.16 -9.53 -9.80
N ARG A 51 8.85 -9.01 -8.60
CA ARG A 51 8.24 -9.79 -7.52
C ARG A 51 6.73 -9.60 -7.56
N ILE A 52 5.99 -10.70 -7.67
CA ILE A 52 4.52 -10.69 -7.70
C ILE A 52 4.00 -10.89 -6.28
N HIS A 53 3.20 -9.93 -5.81
CA HIS A 53 2.50 -10.02 -4.53
C HIS A 53 1.01 -10.20 -4.81
N ILE A 54 0.36 -11.11 -4.09
CA ILE A 54 -1.09 -11.29 -4.13
C ILE A 54 -1.70 -10.59 -2.91
N LEU A 55 -2.68 -9.75 -3.17
CA LEU A 55 -3.39 -8.98 -2.16
C LEU A 55 -4.80 -9.56 -2.02
N ASP A 56 -5.19 -9.88 -0.80
CA ASP A 56 -6.53 -10.34 -0.47
C ASP A 56 -7.18 -9.42 0.56
N ASN A 57 -8.40 -8.98 0.26
CA ASN A 57 -9.22 -8.23 1.21
C ASN A 57 -9.85 -9.25 2.16
N ILE A 58 -9.20 -9.51 3.29
CA ILE A 58 -9.72 -10.44 4.29
C ILE A 58 -10.89 -9.86 5.08
N LYS A 59 -11.13 -8.54 4.99
CA LYS A 59 -12.34 -7.83 5.47
C LYS A 59 -12.59 -6.67 4.51
N ASN A 60 -13.80 -6.56 3.96
CA ASN A 60 -14.09 -5.59 2.90
C ASN A 60 -15.34 -4.74 3.21
N GLY A 61 -15.22 -3.43 3.01
CA GLY A 61 -16.29 -2.48 3.38
C GLY A 61 -16.35 -2.22 4.88
N TYR A 62 -17.44 -1.61 5.36
CA TYR A 62 -17.64 -1.27 6.78
C TYR A 62 -16.51 -0.44 7.43
N CYS A 63 -15.78 0.36 6.66
CA CYS A 63 -14.78 1.27 7.22
C CYS A 63 -15.49 2.49 7.83
N PRO A 64 -15.27 2.82 9.12
CA PRO A 64 -15.89 3.99 9.74
C PRO A 64 -15.25 5.31 9.28
N GLU A 65 -14.07 5.24 8.66
CA GLU A 65 -13.32 6.41 8.20
C GLU A 65 -13.99 7.07 6.99
N ASP A 66 -13.73 8.37 6.82
CA ASP A 66 -14.20 9.20 5.71
C ASP A 66 -13.03 9.63 4.80
N CYS A 67 -12.20 8.67 4.40
CA CYS A 67 -11.09 8.94 3.49
C CYS A 67 -11.65 9.24 2.09
N GLY A 68 -11.65 10.49 1.62
CA GLY A 68 -12.30 10.91 0.37
C GLY A 68 -11.91 10.15 -0.92
N TYR A 69 -10.82 9.39 -0.90
CA TYR A 69 -10.35 8.55 -2.01
C TYR A 69 -10.70 7.05 -1.87
N CYS A 70 -11.14 6.60 -0.69
CA CYS A 70 -11.27 5.17 -0.39
C CYS A 70 -12.67 4.66 -0.74
N ALA A 71 -12.76 3.64 -1.60
CA ALA A 71 -14.02 3.01 -1.99
C ALA A 71 -14.71 2.26 -0.83
N GLN A 72 -13.98 1.92 0.23
CA GLN A 72 -14.52 1.20 1.40
C GLN A 72 -14.95 2.13 2.54
N ARG A 73 -14.80 3.45 2.39
CA ARG A 73 -15.14 4.47 3.40
C ARG A 73 -16.63 4.46 3.73
N LYS A 74 -16.99 5.04 4.87
CA LYS A 74 -18.39 5.24 5.25
C LYS A 74 -19.10 6.07 4.17
N ASN A 75 -20.29 5.63 3.75
CA ASN A 75 -21.12 6.32 2.74
C ASN A 75 -20.47 6.46 1.36
N ALA A 76 -19.53 5.58 0.98
CA ALA A 76 -18.86 5.64 -0.32
C ALA A 76 -19.82 5.44 -1.51
N ASN A 77 -20.90 4.66 -1.33
CA ASN A 77 -21.81 4.20 -2.39
C ASN A 77 -21.07 3.66 -3.63
N SER A 78 -19.96 2.96 -3.40
CA SER A 78 -19.00 2.53 -4.44
C SER A 78 -19.35 1.19 -5.08
N GLY A 79 -20.34 0.46 -4.55
CA GLY A 79 -20.73 -0.87 -5.02
C GLY A 79 -19.74 -1.99 -4.67
N VAL A 80 -18.79 -1.75 -3.77
CA VAL A 80 -17.90 -2.81 -3.27
C VAL A 80 -18.72 -3.86 -2.52
N GLN A 81 -18.40 -5.13 -2.73
CA GLN A 81 -19.04 -6.21 -1.98
C GLN A 81 -18.63 -6.12 -0.50
N GLU A 82 -19.60 -5.95 0.38
CA GLU A 82 -19.34 -5.84 1.81
C GLU A 82 -19.39 -7.22 2.46
N TYR A 83 -18.38 -7.53 3.28
CA TYR A 83 -18.35 -8.76 4.07
C TYR A 83 -17.48 -8.60 5.32
N PRO A 84 -17.80 -9.33 6.40
CA PRO A 84 -17.00 -9.33 7.62
C PRO A 84 -15.63 -9.97 7.38
N MET A 85 -14.83 -10.13 8.43
CA MET A 85 -13.55 -10.82 8.29
C MET A 85 -13.77 -12.27 7.84
N LYS A 86 -13.05 -12.71 6.81
CA LYS A 86 -12.97 -14.11 6.37
C LYS A 86 -12.52 -15.00 7.52
N SER A 87 -12.90 -16.28 7.46
CA SER A 87 -12.43 -17.25 8.44
C SER A 87 -10.92 -17.50 8.29
N GLU A 88 -10.25 -17.90 9.38
CA GLU A 88 -8.82 -18.25 9.33
C GLU A 88 -8.53 -19.33 8.28
N GLN A 89 -9.43 -20.30 8.15
CA GLN A 89 -9.34 -21.38 7.17
C GLN A 89 -9.40 -20.84 5.73
N GLU A 90 -10.33 -19.96 5.43
CA GLU A 90 -10.48 -19.34 4.10
C GLU A 90 -9.24 -18.50 3.76
N ILE A 91 -8.75 -17.68 4.70
CA ILE A 91 -7.53 -16.88 4.52
C ILE A 91 -6.32 -17.78 4.27
N TYR A 92 -6.22 -18.90 5.00
CA TYR A 92 -5.14 -19.87 4.81
C TYR A 92 -5.22 -20.55 3.44
N GLU A 93 -6.41 -20.95 3.01
CA GLU A 93 -6.62 -21.55 1.68
C GLU A 93 -6.24 -20.58 0.56
N ASP A 94 -6.66 -19.32 0.65
CA ASP A 94 -6.31 -18.25 -0.29
C ASP A 94 -4.79 -18.04 -0.35
N ALA A 95 -4.11 -18.03 0.80
CA ALA A 95 -2.65 -17.92 0.89
C ALA A 95 -1.93 -19.13 0.25
N VAL A 96 -2.45 -20.35 0.48
CA VAL A 96 -1.92 -21.57 -0.15
C VAL A 96 -2.09 -21.51 -1.66
N GLN A 97 -3.23 -21.05 -2.16
CA GLN A 97 -3.46 -20.89 -3.60
C GLN A 97 -2.55 -19.82 -4.20
N ALA A 98 -2.38 -18.68 -3.52
CA ALA A 98 -1.44 -17.64 -3.94
C ALA A 98 -0.01 -18.19 -4.07
N LYS A 99 0.46 -18.96 -3.09
CA LYS A 99 1.78 -19.62 -3.13
C LYS A 99 1.89 -20.61 -4.28
N LYS A 100 0.87 -21.46 -4.48
CA LYS A 100 0.83 -22.42 -5.62
C LYS A 100 0.91 -21.70 -6.97
N ASN A 101 0.33 -20.50 -7.06
CA ASN A 101 0.35 -19.65 -8.25
C ASN A 101 1.63 -18.80 -8.38
N GLY A 102 2.65 -19.02 -7.55
CA GLY A 102 3.96 -18.36 -7.66
C GLY A 102 4.07 -16.99 -6.99
N ALA A 103 3.14 -16.63 -6.10
CA ALA A 103 3.24 -15.40 -5.34
C ALA A 103 4.50 -15.37 -4.46
N TYR A 104 5.27 -14.28 -4.55
CA TYR A 104 6.39 -14.01 -3.63
C TYR A 104 5.89 -13.64 -2.24
N ARG A 105 4.73 -12.96 -2.16
CA ARG A 105 4.12 -12.51 -0.91
C ARG A 105 2.60 -12.56 -1.01
N PHE A 106 1.96 -12.98 0.09
CA PHE A 106 0.53 -12.83 0.31
C PHE A 106 0.29 -11.67 1.27
N CYS A 107 -0.57 -10.73 0.91
CA CYS A 107 -0.86 -9.50 1.66
C CYS A 107 -2.32 -9.52 2.11
N MET A 108 -2.54 -9.64 3.41
CA MET A 108 -3.87 -9.53 4.02
C MET A 108 -4.24 -8.06 4.22
N VAL A 109 -5.42 -7.65 3.76
CA VAL A 109 -5.90 -6.27 3.88
C VAL A 109 -7.21 -6.22 4.63
N THR A 110 -7.31 -5.30 5.58
CA THR A 110 -8.50 -5.05 6.40
C THR A 110 -9.00 -3.63 6.21
N SER A 111 -10.30 -3.44 6.22
CA SER A 111 -10.91 -2.11 6.37
C SER A 111 -10.84 -1.59 7.82
N GLY A 112 -10.60 -0.28 7.97
CA GLY A 112 -10.52 0.41 9.25
C GLY A 112 -9.15 1.03 9.53
N THR A 113 -8.92 1.45 10.77
CA THR A 113 -7.68 2.10 11.22
C THR A 113 -6.70 1.14 11.90
N GLY A 114 -7.10 -0.11 12.14
CA GLY A 114 -6.28 -1.14 12.76
C GLY A 114 -7.11 -2.39 13.11
N PRO A 115 -6.48 -3.43 13.66
CA PRO A 115 -7.20 -4.60 14.16
C PRO A 115 -8.14 -4.19 15.30
N ASN A 116 -9.36 -4.71 15.30
CA ASN A 116 -10.24 -4.59 16.45
C ASN A 116 -9.57 -5.29 17.64
N ARG A 117 -9.57 -4.66 18.83
CA ARG A 117 -9.20 -5.40 20.04
C ARG A 117 -10.21 -6.53 20.20
N LEU A 118 -9.74 -7.77 20.17
CA LEU A 118 -10.53 -8.89 20.65
C LEU A 118 -10.78 -8.63 22.14
N THR A 119 -11.98 -8.15 22.47
CA THR A 119 -12.52 -8.32 23.82
C THR A 119 -12.88 -9.80 23.93
N THR A 120 -11.92 -10.60 24.36
CA THR A 120 -12.22 -11.88 25.03
C THR A 120 -13.01 -11.60 26.29
#